data_AF-A0A9X8RLH1-F1
#
_entry.id   AF-A0A9X8RLH1-F1
#
_cell.length_a   1.000
_cell.length_b   1.000
_cell.length_c   1.000
_cell.angle_alpha   90.00
_cell.angle_beta   90.00
_cell.angle_gamma   90.00
#
_symmetry.space_group_name_H-M   'P 1'
#
loop_
_entity.id
_entity.type
_entity.pdbx_description
1 polymer ?
#
loop_
_entity_poly.entity_id
_entity_poly.type
_entity_poly.pdbx_seq_one_letter_code
_entity_poly.pdbx_strand_id
1 'polypeptide(L)'
;MEFSEQIIKILDNLSDKFGMTIDWSNKNVIPYLQTLTTKYINYEVDISIFWIIICVIGIIVGALLIYIDWKDDEDDLPVYATIGLLIIIFSAVFIIIQSIDIITAKTFPEKIILNYLLEIKKYI
;
A
#
# COMPACT_ATOMS: atom_id res chain seq x y z
N MET A 1 32.17 -5.27 -1.77
CA MET A 1 31.97 -6.17 -0.61
C MET A 1 30.95 -5.58 0.35
N GLU A 2 31.00 -4.27 0.62
CA GLU A 2 30.04 -3.57 1.51
C GLU A 2 28.56 -3.65 1.10
N PHE A 3 28.26 -3.62 -0.20
CA PHE A 3 26.87 -3.67 -0.70
C PHE A 3 26.14 -4.98 -0.34
N SER A 4 26.87 -6.10 -0.33
CA SER A 4 26.30 -7.40 0.02
C SER A 4 25.99 -7.48 1.52
N GLU A 5 26.88 -6.94 2.37
CA GLU A 5 26.69 -6.91 3.82
C GLU A 5 25.54 -5.98 4.23
N GLN A 6 25.37 -4.85 3.55
CA GLN A 6 24.24 -3.95 3.77
C GLN A 6 22.91 -4.62 3.37
N ILE A 7 22.86 -5.29 2.22
CA ILE A 7 21.66 -6.04 1.81
C ILE A 7 21.33 -7.15 2.81
N ILE A 8 22.34 -7.87 3.31
CA ILE A 8 22.16 -8.91 4.34
C ILE A 8 21.55 -8.31 5.62
N LYS A 9 22.07 -7.17 6.12
CA LYS A 9 21.51 -6.47 7.29
C LYS A 9 20.05 -6.04 7.09
N ILE A 10 19.71 -5.55 5.90
CA ILE A 10 18.35 -5.12 5.58
C ILE A 10 17.39 -6.31 5.60
N LEU A 11 17.80 -7.40 4.96
CA LEU A 11 17.03 -8.64 4.90
C LEU A 11 16.88 -9.28 6.29
N ASP A 12 17.91 -9.23 7.13
CA ASP A 12 17.82 -9.67 8.53
C ASP A 12 16.80 -8.84 9.32
N ASN A 13 16.84 -7.51 9.20
CA ASN A 13 15.90 -6.63 9.92
C ASN A 13 14.44 -6.84 9.45
N LEU A 14 14.24 -7.06 8.14
CA LEU A 14 12.97 -7.52 7.58
C LEU A 14 12.55 -8.88 8.13
N SER A 15 13.48 -9.83 8.16
CA SER A 15 13.25 -11.20 8.61
C SER A 15 12.82 -11.24 10.08
N ASP A 16 13.48 -10.47 10.94
CA ASP A 16 13.12 -10.29 12.35
C ASP A 16 11.72 -9.68 12.49
N LYS A 17 11.38 -8.68 11.68
CA LYS A 17 10.04 -8.06 11.65
C LYS A 17 8.94 -9.07 11.26
N PHE A 18 9.28 -10.08 10.46
CA PHE A 18 8.39 -11.17 10.08
C PHE A 18 8.59 -12.47 10.91
N GLY A 19 9.40 -12.42 11.96
CA GLY A 19 9.65 -13.53 12.91
C GLY A 19 10.40 -14.71 12.30
N MET A 20 11.29 -14.47 11.33
CA MET A 20 12.07 -15.50 10.65
C MET A 20 13.55 -15.32 10.96
N THR A 21 14.29 -16.42 11.10
CA THR A 21 15.74 -16.39 11.32
C THR A 21 16.43 -16.85 10.03
N ILE A 22 17.25 -15.99 9.42
CA ILE A 22 18.01 -16.36 8.21
C ILE A 22 19.36 -16.91 8.63
N ASP A 23 19.61 -18.17 8.30
CA ASP A 23 20.94 -18.77 8.42
C ASP A 23 21.73 -18.54 7.12
N TRP A 24 22.49 -17.43 7.09
CA TRP A 24 23.31 -17.02 5.95
C TRP A 24 24.49 -17.96 5.66
N SER A 25 24.84 -18.84 6.60
CA SER A 25 25.91 -19.83 6.42
C SER A 25 25.43 -21.09 5.69
N ASN A 26 24.11 -21.27 5.57
CA ASN A 26 23.52 -22.45 4.95
C ASN A 26 23.50 -22.31 3.42
N LYS A 27 23.76 -23.39 2.69
CA LYS A 27 23.82 -23.40 1.21
C LYS A 27 22.46 -23.07 0.55
N ASN A 28 21.38 -23.06 1.34
CA ASN A 28 20.00 -22.94 0.90
C ASN A 28 19.31 -21.67 1.43
N VAL A 29 19.93 -20.49 1.32
CA VAL A 29 19.31 -19.20 1.70
C VAL A 29 18.20 -18.78 0.74
N ILE A 30 18.26 -19.21 -0.53
CA ILE A 30 17.30 -18.85 -1.59
C ILE A 30 15.82 -19.11 -1.23
N PRO A 31 15.40 -20.30 -0.75
CA PRO A 31 14.01 -20.54 -0.37
C PRO A 31 13.51 -19.66 0.79
N TYR A 32 14.39 -19.25 1.69
CA TYR A 32 14.04 -18.31 2.77
C TYR A 32 13.79 -16.91 2.24
N LEU A 33 14.64 -16.43 1.33
CA LEU A 33 14.45 -15.13 0.67
C LEU A 33 13.17 -15.10 -0.16
N GLN A 34 12.82 -16.20 -0.83
CA GLN A 34 11.54 -16.34 -1.51
C GLN A 34 10.37 -16.22 -0.52
N THR A 35 10.44 -16.90 0.62
CA THR A 35 9.39 -16.83 1.65
C THR A 35 9.23 -15.43 2.23
N LEU A 36 10.33 -14.75 2.54
CA LEU A 36 10.35 -13.37 3.03
C LEU A 36 9.76 -12.39 2.01
N THR A 37 10.19 -12.53 0.77
CA THR A 37 9.68 -11.78 -0.38
C THR A 37 8.17 -11.95 -0.52
N THR A 38 7.69 -13.20 -0.51
CA THR A 38 6.25 -13.49 -0.63
C THR A 38 5.44 -12.92 0.53
N LYS A 39 5.94 -13.02 1.77
CA LYS A 39 5.30 -12.38 2.94
C LYS A 39 5.21 -10.87 2.79
N TYR A 40 6.28 -10.23 2.30
CA TYR A 40 6.31 -8.79 2.08
C TYR A 40 5.34 -8.35 0.99
N ILE A 41 5.30 -9.04 -0.15
CA ILE A 41 4.36 -8.74 -1.25
C ILE A 41 2.92 -8.88 -0.77
N ASN A 42 2.61 -9.95 -0.02
CA ASN A 42 1.27 -10.14 0.54
C ASN A 42 0.90 -9.01 1.50
N TYR A 43 1.83 -8.57 2.36
CA TYR A 43 1.62 -7.44 3.26
C TYR A 43 1.32 -6.13 2.51
N GLU A 44 2.02 -5.85 1.41
CA GLU A 44 1.77 -4.66 0.59
C GLU A 44 0.40 -4.70 -0.11
N VAL A 45 0.00 -5.89 -0.58
CA VAL A 45 -1.34 -6.14 -1.12
C VAL A 45 -2.41 -5.94 -0.05
N ASP A 46 -2.19 -6.44 1.17
CA ASP A 46 -3.14 -6.30 2.29
C ASP A 46 -3.31 -4.83 2.70
N ILE A 47 -2.22 -4.05 2.75
CA ILE A 47 -2.28 -2.60 2.97
C ILE A 47 -3.07 -1.92 1.85
N SER A 48 -2.84 -2.31 0.61
CA SER A 48 -3.52 -1.72 -0.54
C SER A 48 -5.03 -1.98 -0.49
N ILE A 49 -5.44 -3.18 -0.08
CA ILE A 49 -6.84 -3.55 0.17
C ILE A 49 -7.42 -2.72 1.32
N PHE A 50 -6.67 -2.53 2.41
CA PHE A 50 -7.10 -1.69 3.53
C PHE A 50 -7.40 -0.25 3.11
N TRP A 51 -6.55 0.35 2.27
CA TRP A 51 -6.81 1.69 1.72
C TRP A 51 -8.04 1.76 0.82
N ILE A 52 -8.31 0.71 0.03
CA ILE A 52 -9.53 0.62 -0.77
C ILE A 52 -10.77 0.64 0.12
N ILE A 53 -10.76 -0.08 1.24
CA ILE A 53 -11.89 -0.08 2.21
C ILE A 53 -12.15 1.33 2.74
N ILE A 54 -11.09 2.08 3.11
CA ILE A 54 -11.22 3.47 3.55
C ILE A 54 -11.83 4.35 2.44
N CYS A 55 -11.40 4.18 1.19
CA CYS A 55 -11.93 4.95 0.07
C CYS A 55 -13.43 4.66 -0.18
N VAL A 56 -13.86 3.40 -0.02
CA VAL A 56 -15.28 3.03 -0.12
C VAL A 56 -16.11 3.73 0.96
N ILE A 57 -15.61 3.78 2.20
CA ILE A 57 -16.27 4.54 3.28
C ILE A 57 -16.32 6.03 2.92
N GLY A 58 -15.25 6.58 2.35
CA GLY A 58 -15.20 7.96 1.85
C GLY A 58 -16.28 8.28 0.83
N ILE A 59 -16.55 7.37 -0.11
CA ILE A 59 -17.63 7.52 -1.10
C ILE A 59 -19.01 7.57 -0.41
N ILE A 60 -19.26 6.71 0.58
CA ILE A 60 -20.51 6.69 1.33
C ILE A 60 -20.71 8.02 2.07
N VAL A 61 -19.67 8.54 2.73
CA VAL A 61 -19.71 9.83 3.41
C VAL A 61 -19.97 10.96 2.42
N GLY A 62 -19.29 10.97 1.27
CA GLY A 62 -19.51 11.97 0.23
C GLY A 62 -20.94 11.95 -0.32
N ALA A 63 -21.53 10.77 -0.51
CA ALA A 63 -22.92 10.61 -0.94
C ALA A 63 -23.92 11.09 0.14
N LEU A 64 -23.64 10.83 1.41
CA LEU A 64 -24.47 11.32 2.52
C LEU A 64 -24.47 12.85 2.60
N LEU A 65 -23.32 13.50 2.39
CA LEU A 65 -23.23 14.96 2.37
C LEU A 65 -24.07 15.57 1.24
N ILE A 66 -24.03 14.97 0.04
CA ILE A 66 -24.89 15.38 -1.08
C ILE A 66 -26.38 15.19 -0.75
N TYR A 67 -26.73 14.09 -0.07
CA TYR A 67 -28.11 13.82 0.31
C TYR A 67 -28.63 14.82 1.35
N ILE A 68 -27.79 15.23 2.31
CA ILE A 68 -28.14 16.24 3.32
C ILE A 68 -28.36 17.60 2.63
N ASP A 69 -27.44 18.01 1.76
CA ASP A 69 -27.55 19.25 0.99
C ASP A 69 -28.82 19.29 0.14
N TRP A 70 -29.20 18.16 -0.48
CA TRP A 70 -30.44 18.05 -1.26
C TRP A 70 -31.72 18.08 -0.40
N LYS A 71 -31.62 17.71 0.88
CA LYS A 71 -32.76 17.66 1.80
C LYS A 71 -32.97 18.98 2.55
N ASP A 72 -31.92 19.78 2.75
CA ASP A 72 -32.03 21.16 3.20
C ASP A 72 -32.57 22.01 2.05
N ASP A 73 -33.87 22.33 2.13
CA ASP A 73 -34.62 23.14 1.16
C ASP A 73 -34.34 24.66 1.37
N GLU A 74 -33.15 25.00 1.86
CA GLU A 74 -32.69 26.38 2.02
C GLU A 74 -31.95 26.81 0.74
N ASP A 75 -32.23 28.02 0.24
CA ASP A 75 -31.58 28.69 -0.92
C ASP A 75 -30.09 29.04 -0.63
N ASP A 76 -29.40 28.22 0.16
CA ASP A 76 -27.98 28.36 0.45
C ASP A 76 -27.13 27.77 -0.69
N LEU A 77 -25.94 28.31 -0.88
CA LEU A 77 -24.99 27.75 -1.85
C LEU A 77 -24.75 26.26 -1.54
N PRO A 78 -24.65 25.38 -2.56
CA PRO A 78 -24.53 23.93 -2.38
C PRO A 78 -23.12 23.52 -1.90
N VAL A 79 -22.72 24.00 -0.73
CA VAL A 79 -21.39 23.83 -0.15
C VAL A 79 -21.18 22.38 0.27
N TYR A 80 -22.19 21.71 0.83
CA TYR A 80 -22.04 20.32 1.24
C TYR A 80 -22.04 19.36 0.06
N ALA A 81 -22.85 19.64 -0.99
CA ALA A 81 -22.81 18.85 -2.21
C ALA A 81 -21.48 18.99 -2.96
N THR A 82 -20.92 20.20 -3.04
CA THR A 82 -19.61 20.41 -3.68
C THR A 82 -18.47 19.71 -2.93
N ILE A 83 -18.46 19.77 -1.60
CA ILE A 83 -17.49 19.03 -0.77
C ILE A 83 -17.68 17.52 -0.93
N GLY A 84 -18.92 17.03 -0.91
CA GLY A 84 -19.23 15.61 -1.11
C GLY A 84 -18.74 15.08 -2.47
N LEU A 85 -18.94 15.85 -3.54
CA LEU A 85 -18.43 15.52 -4.88
C LEU A 85 -16.90 15.44 -4.92
N LEU A 86 -16.20 16.38 -4.29
CA LEU A 86 -14.73 16.36 -4.22
C LEU A 86 -14.22 15.12 -3.49
N ILE A 87 -14.86 14.73 -2.38
CA ILE A 87 -14.51 13.52 -1.62
C ILE A 87 -14.70 12.26 -2.47
N ILE A 88 -15.80 12.18 -3.23
CA ILE A 88 -16.06 11.03 -4.12
C ILE A 88 -15.00 10.95 -5.22
N ILE A 89 -14.69 12.08 -5.88
CA ILE A 89 -13.68 12.12 -6.95
C ILE A 89 -12.31 11.71 -6.41
N PHE A 90 -11.91 12.26 -5.27
CA PHE A 90 -10.63 11.94 -4.65
C PHE A 90 -10.54 10.45 -4.27
N SER A 91 -11.61 9.91 -3.68
CA SER A 91 -11.71 8.49 -3.32
C SER A 91 -11.64 7.59 -4.56
N ALA A 92 -12.28 7.97 -5.66
CA ALA A 92 -12.23 7.21 -6.92
C ALA A 92 -10.82 7.19 -7.53
N VAL A 93 -10.11 8.33 -7.52
CA VAL A 93 -8.72 8.40 -7.98
C VAL A 93 -7.81 7.51 -7.13
N PHE A 94 -7.96 7.57 -5.81
CA PHE A 94 -7.19 6.72 -4.90
C PHE A 94 -7.44 5.23 -5.12
N ILE A 95 -8.68 4.81 -5.36
CA ILE A 95 -9.01 3.41 -5.68
C ILE A 95 -8.27 2.93 -6.94
N ILE A 96 -8.19 3.78 -7.98
CA ILE A 96 -7.46 3.45 -9.21
C ILE A 96 -5.97 3.25 -8.91
N ILE A 97 -5.36 4.14 -8.14
CA ILE A 97 -3.94 4.04 -7.74
C ILE A 97 -3.69 2.73 -6.96
N GLN A 98 -4.48 2.46 -5.92
CA GLN A 98 -4.33 1.24 -5.13
C GLN A 98 -4.57 -0.04 -5.96
N SER A 99 -5.44 0.03 -6.97
CA SER A 99 -5.68 -1.10 -7.89
C SER A 99 -4.47 -1.37 -8.78
N ILE A 100 -3.79 -0.32 -9.26
CA ILE A 100 -2.55 -0.44 -10.04
C ILE A 100 -1.43 -1.04 -9.17
N ASP A 101 -1.35 -0.66 -7.89
CA ASP A 101 -0.37 -1.22 -6.96
C ASP A 101 -0.59 -2.71 -6.73
N ILE A 102 -1.84 -3.15 -6.52
CA ILE A 102 -2.16 -4.58 -6.40
C ILE A 102 -1.84 -5.35 -7.69
N ILE A 103 -2.14 -4.78 -8.86
CA ILE A 103 -1.82 -5.40 -10.16
C ILE A 103 -0.31 -5.52 -10.33
N THR A 104 0.44 -4.47 -9.97
CA THR A 104 1.90 -4.47 -10.02
C THR A 104 2.48 -5.51 -9.08
N ALA A 105 1.92 -5.64 -7.88
CA ALA A 105 2.34 -6.63 -6.88
C ALA A 105 2.15 -8.06 -7.36
N LYS A 106 1.06 -8.34 -8.07
CA LYS A 106 0.79 -9.67 -8.63
C LYS A 106 1.58 -9.97 -9.89
N THR A 107 1.80 -8.98 -10.75
CA THR A 107 2.39 -9.18 -12.09
C THR A 107 3.92 -9.09 -12.07
N PHE A 108 4.47 -8.18 -11.27
CA PHE A 108 5.91 -7.93 -11.17
C PHE A 108 6.35 -7.83 -9.70
N PRO A 109 6.28 -8.94 -8.94
CA PRO A 109 6.68 -8.97 -7.54
C PRO A 109 8.15 -8.55 -7.33
N GLU A 110 9.00 -8.80 -8.31
CA GLU A 110 10.42 -8.42 -8.31
C GLU A 110 10.64 -6.90 -8.27
N LYS A 111 9.74 -6.14 -8.92
CA LYS A 111 9.81 -4.68 -8.97
C LYS A 111 9.56 -4.05 -7.60
N ILE A 112 8.70 -4.68 -6.80
CA ILE A 112 8.42 -4.26 -5.43
C ILE A 112 9.65 -4.40 -4.54
N ILE A 113 10.32 -5.55 -4.61
CA ILE A 113 11.53 -5.82 -3.82
C ILE A 113 12.64 -4.86 -4.22
N LEU A 114 12.82 -4.64 -5.53
CA LEU A 114 13.80 -3.69 -6.05
C LEU A 114 13.52 -2.27 -5.59
N ASN A 115 12.26 -1.82 -5.61
CA ASN A 115 11.88 -0.52 -5.06
C ASN A 115 12.20 -0.41 -3.58
N TYR A 116 11.89 -1.43 -2.78
CA TYR A 116 12.21 -1.45 -1.36
C TYR A 116 13.73 -1.39 -1.10
N LEU A 117 14.52 -2.18 -1.84
CA LEU A 117 15.99 -2.15 -1.75
C LEU A 117 16.56 -0.79 -2.17
N LEU A 118 16.01 -0.16 -3.21
CA LEU A 118 16.40 1.17 -3.67
C LEU A 118 16.00 2.27 -2.69
N GLU A 119 14.84 2.15 -2.05
CA GLU A 119 14.37 3.09 -1.05
C GLU A 119 15.27 3.08 0.19
N ILE A 120 15.63 1.91 0.70
CA ILE A 120 16.53 1.81 1.85
C ILE A 120 17.94 2.30 1.53
N LYS A 121 18.46 2.04 0.32
CA LYS A 121 19.73 2.61 -0.13
C LYS A 121 19.73 4.15 -0.06
N LYS A 122 18.57 4.80 -0.13
CA LYS A 122 18.46 6.26 -0.01
C LYS A 122 18.61 6.77 1.43
N TYR A 123 18.43 5.90 2.42
CA TYR A 123 18.52 6.20 3.86
C TYR A 123 19.83 5.71 4.51
N ILE A 124 20.71 5.04 3.75
CA ILE A 124 22.06 4.62 4.14
C ILE A 124 23.07 5.48 3.40
#